data_AF-A0A927T3K7-F1
#
_entry.id   AF-A0A927T3K7-F1
#
_cell.length_a   1.000
_cell.length_b   1.000
_cell.length_c   1.000
_cell.angle_alpha   90.00
_cell.angle_beta   90.00
_cell.angle_gamma   90.00
#
_symmetry.space_group_name_H-M   'P 1'
#
loop_
_entity.id
_entity.type
_entity.pdbx_description
1 polymer ?
#
loop_
_entity_poly.entity_id
_entity_poly.type
_entity_poly.pdbx_seq_one_letter_code
_entity_poly.pdbx_strand_id
1 'polypeptide(L)'
;MTIEALENELKKESLNNSIYLFYGEERFLLENCIKKIKKSFGEIISGINYIEIDETNIRSLIQEIETPVFGYEKKLIMVKNSGLFSKKRK
;
A
#
# COMPACT_ATOMS: atom_id res chain seq x y z
N MET A 1 -6.88 6.84 -12.06
CA MET A 1 -7.94 5.82 -11.82
C MET A 1 -9.10 6.52 -11.12
N THR A 2 -10.34 6.34 -11.57
CA THR A 2 -11.51 6.86 -10.84
C THR A 2 -11.80 5.96 -9.64
N ILE A 3 -12.49 6.48 -8.63
CA ILE A 3 -12.91 5.70 -7.46
C ILE A 3 -13.77 4.51 -7.89
N GLU A 4 -14.67 4.71 -8.85
CA GLU A 4 -15.54 3.65 -9.39
C GLU A 4 -14.74 2.53 -10.06
N ALA A 5 -13.70 2.87 -10.82
CA ALA A 5 -12.82 1.88 -11.44
C ALA A 5 -12.03 1.09 -10.38
N LEU A 6 -11.52 1.78 -9.36
CA LEU A 6 -10.85 1.16 -8.23
C LEU A 6 -11.78 0.22 -7.46
N GLU A 7 -13.00 0.66 -7.15
CA GLU A 7 -13.96 -0.18 -6.42
C GLU A 7 -14.34 -1.43 -7.22
N ASN A 8 -14.44 -1.32 -8.55
CA ASN A 8 -14.70 -2.45 -9.41
C ASN A 8 -13.52 -3.43 -9.47
N GLU A 9 -12.27 -2.95 -9.43
CA GLU A 9 -11.09 -3.83 -9.29
C GLU A 9 -11.08 -4.54 -7.92
N LEU A 10 -11.28 -3.78 -6.83
CA LEU A 10 -11.26 -4.33 -5.47
C LEU A 10 -12.39 -5.34 -5.22
N LYS A 11 -13.55 -5.16 -5.86
CA LYS A 11 -14.67 -6.12 -5.81
C LYS A 11 -14.39 -7.43 -6.54
N LYS A 12 -13.54 -7.41 -7.56
CA LYS A 12 -13.15 -8.62 -8.30
C LYS A 12 -12.09 -9.45 -7.58
N GLU A 13 -11.65 -9.01 -6.38
CA GLU A 13 -10.56 -9.60 -5.60
C GLU A 13 -9.25 -9.75 -6.40
N SER A 14 -9.16 -9.06 -7.52
CA SER A 14 -8.05 -9.12 -8.45
C SER A 14 -7.25 -7.83 -8.31
N LEU A 15 -6.27 -7.83 -7.40
CA LEU A 15 -5.25 -6.78 -7.33
C LEU A 15 -4.34 -6.90 -8.56
N ASN A 16 -4.82 -6.39 -9.70
CA ASN A 16 -4.16 -6.56 -11.00
C ASN A 16 -2.93 -5.65 -11.15
N ASN A 17 -2.86 -4.57 -10.36
CA ASN A 17 -1.75 -3.63 -10.40
C ASN A 17 -0.77 -3.90 -9.26
N SER A 18 0.52 -3.79 -9.55
CA SER A 18 1.58 -3.91 -8.54
C SER A 18 1.72 -2.68 -7.65
N ILE A 19 1.19 -1.53 -8.07
CA ILE A 19 1.29 -0.25 -7.36
C ILE A 19 -0.06 0.46 -7.38
N TYR A 20 -0.50 0.90 -6.20
CA TYR A 20 -1.67 1.76 -6.02
C TYR A 20 -1.24 3.06 -5.33
N LEU A 21 -1.61 4.20 -5.91
CA LEU A 21 -1.40 5.53 -5.33
C LEU A 21 -2.73 6.13 -4.90
N PHE A 22 -2.88 6.33 -3.59
CA PHE A 22 -4.04 6.98 -2.99
C PHE A 22 -3.67 8.40 -2.56
N TYR A 23 -4.35 9.39 -3.14
CA TYR A 23 -4.13 10.81 -2.84
C TYR A 23 -5.46 11.58 -2.86
N GLY A 24 -5.75 12.34 -1.81
CA GLY A 24 -6.99 13.12 -1.68
C GLY A 24 -7.28 13.50 -0.22
N GLU A 25 -8.26 14.39 -0.02
CA GLU A 25 -8.64 14.88 1.30
C GLU A 25 -9.63 13.93 2.03
N GLU A 26 -10.34 13.09 1.27
CA GLU A 26 -11.42 12.25 1.80
C GLU A 26 -10.88 10.98 2.49
N ARG A 27 -10.45 11.13 3.75
CA ARG A 27 -9.77 10.08 4.54
C ARG A 27 -10.60 8.82 4.69
N PHE A 28 -11.91 8.93 4.88
CA PHE A 28 -12.78 7.77 5.06
C PHE A 28 -12.74 6.83 3.85
N LEU A 29 -12.78 7.40 2.64
CA LEU A 29 -12.67 6.61 1.41
C LEU A 29 -11.31 5.95 1.26
N LEU A 30 -10.23 6.66 1.58
CA LEU A 30 -8.87 6.12 1.53
C LEU A 30 -8.71 4.93 2.49
N GLU A 31 -9.16 5.09 3.74
CA GLU A 31 -9.13 4.02 4.74
C GLU A 31 -9.96 2.80 4.32
N ASN A 32 -11.15 3.02 3.74
CA ASN A 32 -11.99 1.94 3.26
C ASN A 32 -11.32 1.15 2.12
N CYS A 33 -10.66 1.85 1.18
CA CYS A 33 -9.91 1.22 0.10
C CYS A 33 -8.74 0.38 0.64
N ILE A 34 -7.98 0.91 1.60
CA ILE A 34 -6.87 0.20 2.25
C ILE A 34 -7.38 -1.06 2.97
N LYS A 35 -8.51 -0.97 3.69
CA LYS A 35 -9.14 -2.14 4.35
C LYS A 35 -9.54 -3.22 3.34
N LYS A 36 -10.13 -2.83 2.21
CA LYS A 36 -10.49 -3.77 1.13
C LYS A 36 -9.26 -4.44 0.52
N ILE A 37 -8.18 -3.69 0.26
CA ILE A 37 -6.91 -4.25 -0.24
C ILE A 37 -6.34 -5.27 0.75
N LYS A 38 -6.24 -4.90 2.03
CA LYS A 38 -5.73 -5.81 3.07
C LYS A 38 -6.55 -7.09 3.16
N LYS A 39 -7.88 -6.98 3.09
CA LYS A 39 -8.78 -8.14 3.10
C LYS A 39 -8.58 -9.03 1.86
N SER A 40 -8.46 -8.43 0.67
CA SER A 40 -8.25 -9.15 -0.59
C SER A 40 -6.86 -9.78 -0.70
N PHE A 41 -5.88 -9.29 0.06
CA PHE A 41 -4.51 -9.82 0.06
C PHE A 41 -4.39 -11.16 0.81
N GLY A 42 -5.35 -11.48 1.69
CA GLY A 42 -5.35 -12.70 2.49
C GLY A 42 -4.66 -12.53 3.84
N GLU A 43 -3.82 -13.50 4.21
CA GLU A 43 -3.08 -13.47 5.48
C GLU A 43 -1.99 -12.39 5.44
N ILE A 44 -1.97 -11.52 6.44
CA ILE A 44 -1.06 -10.38 6.55
C ILE A 44 -0.34 -10.48 7.91
N ILE A 45 0.96 -10.66 7.87
CA ILE A 45 1.85 -10.66 9.03
C ILE A 45 2.83 -9.50 8.92
N SER A 46 2.70 -8.55 9.86
CA SER A 46 3.57 -7.39 9.96
C SER A 46 5.03 -7.81 10.13
N GLY A 47 5.92 -7.23 9.34
CA GLY A 47 7.35 -7.53 9.33
C GLY A 47 7.75 -8.77 8.50
N ILE A 48 6.78 -9.51 7.95
CA ILE A 48 7.07 -10.66 7.05
C ILE A 48 6.58 -10.35 5.64
N ASN A 49 5.27 -10.47 5.40
CA ASN A 49 4.66 -10.19 4.11
C ASN A 49 3.92 -8.85 4.09
N TYR A 50 3.99 -8.09 5.18
CA TYR A 50 3.41 -6.76 5.30
C TYR A 50 4.39 -5.78 5.94
N ILE A 51 4.70 -4.71 5.23
CA ILE A 51 5.63 -3.68 5.69
C ILE A 51 4.92 -2.32 5.64
N GLU A 52 4.95 -1.58 6.74
CA GLU A 52 4.53 -0.18 6.77
C GLU A 52 5.74 0.74 6.69
N ILE A 53 5.70 1.67 5.75
CA ILE A 53 6.72 2.70 5.56
C ILE A 53 6.10 4.07 5.80
N ASP A 54 6.76 4.87 6.64
CA ASP A 54 6.45 6.26 6.93
C ASP A 54 7.72 7.13 6.89
N GLU A 55 7.64 8.35 7.41
CA GLU A 55 8.76 9.30 7.40
C GLU A 55 9.99 8.82 8.21
N THR A 56 9.78 7.95 9.21
CA THR A 56 10.84 7.49 10.12
C THR A 56 11.71 6.41 9.49
N ASN A 57 11.13 5.59 8.61
CA ASN A 57 11.78 4.43 8.02
C ASN A 57 11.81 4.47 6.49
N ILE A 58 11.49 5.60 5.85
CA ILE A 58 11.48 5.75 4.39
C ILE A 58 12.76 5.26 3.68
N ARG A 59 13.90 5.33 4.38
CA ARG A 59 15.20 4.86 3.88
C ARG A 59 15.24 3.34 3.63
N SER A 60 14.39 2.55 4.29
CA SER A 60 14.32 1.10 4.06
C SER A 60 13.47 0.70 2.86
N LEU A 61 12.73 1.63 2.23
CA LEU A 61 11.79 1.30 1.15
C LEU A 61 12.42 0.47 0.03
N ILE A 62 13.60 0.86 -0.45
CA ILE A 62 14.30 0.14 -1.54
C ILE A 62 14.69 -1.27 -1.09
N GLN A 63 15.28 -1.41 0.10
CA GLN A 63 15.66 -2.70 0.66
C GLN A 63 14.45 -3.62 0.81
N GLU A 64 13.32 -3.09 1.26
CA GLU A 64 12.08 -3.87 1.46
C GLU A 64 11.48 -4.34 0.13
N ILE A 65 11.64 -3.57 -0.95
CA ILE A 65 11.24 -3.98 -2.30
C ILE A 65 12.18 -5.07 -2.84
N GLU A 66 13.49 -4.93 -2.62
CA GLU A 66 14.51 -5.87 -3.11
C GLU A 66 14.52 -7.21 -2.37
N THR A 67 14.12 -7.20 -1.09
CA THR A 67 14.11 -8.40 -0.25
C THR A 67 12.91 -9.29 -0.62
N PRO A 68 13.07 -10.53 -1.08
CA PRO A 68 11.94 -11.43 -1.32
C PRO A 68 11.24 -11.79 0.00
N VAL A 69 9.92 -12.01 -0.04
CA VAL A 69 9.19 -12.48 1.15
C VAL A 69 9.37 -14.00 1.33
N PHE A 70 9.63 -14.43 2.56
CA PHE A 70 9.77 -15.84 2.89
C PHE A 70 8.44 -16.43 3.34
N GLY A 71 8.06 -17.59 2.79
CA GLY A 71 6.86 -18.33 3.23
C GLY A 71 5.52 -17.77 2.72
N TYR A 72 5.52 -16.74 1.89
CA TYR A 72 4.32 -16.15 1.28
C TYR A 72 4.50 -15.94 -0.21
N GLU A 73 3.40 -15.97 -0.96
CA GLU A 73 3.42 -15.73 -2.41
C GLU A 73 3.68 -14.26 -2.76
N LYS A 74 3.17 -13.34 -1.94
CA LYS A 74 3.18 -11.89 -2.22
C LYS A 74 3.52 -11.09 -0.97
N LYS A 75 4.14 -9.93 -1.18
CA LYS A 75 4.43 -8.93 -0.13
C LYS A 75 3.62 -7.65 -0.37
N LEU A 76 3.02 -7.11 0.68
CA LEU A 76 2.33 -5.83 0.67
C LEU A 76 3.20 -4.77 1.38
N ILE A 77 3.65 -3.76 0.63
CA ILE A 77 4.35 -2.60 1.18
C ILE A 77 3.39 -1.41 1.16
N MET A 78 3.05 -0.90 2.34
CA MET A 78 2.16 0.25 2.50
C MET A 78 2.94 1.49 2.91
N VAL A 79 3.10 2.43 1.98
CA VAL A 79 3.76 3.71 2.23
C VAL A 79 2.71 4.76 2.58
N LYS A 80 2.73 5.29 3.80
CA LYS A 80 1.82 6.36 4.28
C LYS A 80 2.61 7.44 4.99
N ASN A 81 2.17 8.70 4.90
CA ASN A 81 2.78 9.82 5.63
C ASN A 81 4.32 9.89 5.51
N SER A 82 4.88 9.45 4.37
CA SER A 82 6.32 9.29 4.20
C SER A 82 7.06 10.58 3.87
N GLY A 83 6.31 11.66 3.59
CA GLY A 83 6.87 12.91 3.09
C GLY A 83 7.49 12.83 1.68
N LEU A 84 7.40 11.68 0.98
CA LEU A 84 7.95 11.52 -0.37
C LEU A 84 7.40 12.53 -1.37
N PHE A 85 6.11 12.83 -1.25
CA PHE A 85 5.39 13.72 -2.16
C PHE A 85 5.14 15.11 -1.56
N SER A 86 5.66 15.40 -0.36
CA SER A 86 5.58 16.74 0.22
C SER A 86 6.79 17.57 -0.23
N LYS A 87 6.53 18.69 -0.89
CA LYS A 87 7.60 19.65 -1.22
C LYS A 87 8.06 20.29 0.08
N LYS A 88 9.21 19.90 0.62
CA LYS A 88 9.90 20.74 1.62
C LYS A 88 10.20 22.06 0.93
N ARG A 89 9.52 23.14 1.34
CA ARG A 89 9.94 24.50 0.97
C ARG A 89 11.34 24.67 1.56
N LYS A 90 12.35 24.74 0.69
CA LYS A 90 13.68 25.25 1.07
C LYS A 90 13.59 26.74 1.33
#